data_AF-A0AAD2FU12-F1
#
_entry.id   AF-A0AAD2FU12-F1
#
_cell.length_a   1.000
_cell.length_b   1.000
_cell.length_c   1.000
_cell.angle_alpha   90.00
_cell.angle_beta   90.00
_cell.angle_gamma   90.00
#
_symmetry.space_group_name_H-M   'P 1'
#
loop_
_entity.id
_entity.type
_entity.pdbx_description
1 polymer ?
#
loop_
_entity_poly.entity_id
_entity_poly.type
_entity_poly.pdbx_seq_one_letter_code
_entity_poly.pdbx_strand_id
1 'polypeptide(L)'
;MLRSILLSIIFVGAANGLLPSSPSTLNVRPRTRLFLAGGPNRQNIFEGMDLFRKGDIQGSIDKFDASVPPGSSAYLWQRGISYYYNDDFANGSKQFRDDVLQSPLDVEEIVWDAACLLRMDPETFPPKNVMSLPKGKSDRRPIMSIVYKLFRGEATEHDLADAGHKGGPSEEFYSLLYLGLFCEARGELSKAESYMRSAAKTKYAEVVGSRDYMVDVVKVHCSLRHWT
;
A
#
# COMPACT_ATOMS: atom_id res chain seq x y z
N MET A 1 -23.11 -39.22 64.20
CA MET A 1 -22.50 -40.57 64.22
C MET A 1 -23.08 -41.39 63.09
N LEU A 2 -22.36 -41.54 61.98
CA LEU A 2 -22.27 -42.78 61.20
C LEU A 2 -21.01 -42.62 60.31
N ARG A 3 -20.16 -43.64 60.34
CA ARG A 3 -18.82 -43.67 59.75
C ARG A 3 -18.82 -44.37 58.38
N SER A 4 -17.84 -43.98 57.57
CA SER A 4 -17.15 -44.74 56.50
C SER A 4 -17.94 -44.88 55.19
N ILE A 5 -17.33 -44.68 54.01
CA ILE A 5 -16.21 -45.47 53.47
C ILE A 5 -15.32 -44.60 52.53
N LEU A 6 -13.99 -44.76 52.69
CA LEU A 6 -12.95 -44.34 51.75
C LEU A 6 -13.05 -45.11 50.43
N LEU A 7 -12.85 -44.45 49.29
CA LEU A 7 -12.12 -45.05 48.17
C LEU A 7 -11.19 -44.01 47.55
N SER A 8 -9.90 -44.23 47.75
CA SER A 8 -8.80 -43.58 47.04
C SER A 8 -8.70 -44.19 45.63
N ILE A 9 -8.66 -43.36 44.59
CA ILE A 9 -8.08 -43.73 43.30
C ILE A 9 -7.09 -42.62 42.90
N ILE A 10 -5.86 -43.05 42.70
CA ILE A 10 -4.69 -42.29 42.27
C ILE A 10 -4.56 -42.41 40.74
N PHE A 11 -4.28 -41.28 40.10
CA PHE A 11 -3.63 -41.02 38.80
C PHE A 11 -3.97 -41.86 37.56
N VAL A 12 -4.49 -41.18 36.53
CA VAL A 12 -3.84 -41.14 35.20
C VAL A 12 -3.88 -39.69 34.72
N GLY A 13 -2.70 -39.08 34.59
CA GLY A 13 -2.53 -37.80 33.92
C GLY A 13 -2.68 -37.98 32.42
N ALA A 14 -3.64 -37.28 31.83
CA ALA A 14 -3.68 -37.03 30.39
C ALA A 14 -3.37 -35.55 30.20
N ALA A 15 -2.14 -35.26 29.79
CA ALA A 15 -1.75 -33.98 29.25
C ALA A 15 -2.55 -33.73 27.97
N ASN A 16 -3.41 -32.70 27.97
CA ASN A 16 -3.89 -32.06 26.76
C ASN A 16 -3.54 -30.59 26.84
N GLY A 17 -2.64 -30.19 25.94
CA GLY A 17 -1.99 -28.90 25.92
C GLY A 17 -2.95 -27.77 25.61
N LEU A 18 -2.87 -26.72 26.42
CA LEU A 18 -3.25 -25.38 26.02
C LEU A 18 -1.98 -24.70 25.51
N LEU A 19 -1.85 -24.69 24.18
CA LEU A 19 -0.84 -23.93 23.46
C LEU A 19 -0.98 -22.43 23.82
N PRO A 20 0.14 -21.69 23.93
CA PRO A 20 0.10 -20.25 24.05
C PRO A 20 -0.53 -19.65 22.78
N SER A 21 -1.47 -18.73 22.99
CA SER A 21 -2.10 -17.92 21.93
C SER A 21 -1.02 -17.26 21.07
N SER A 22 -1.04 -17.60 19.78
CA SER A 22 -0.09 -17.13 18.78
C SER A 22 -0.16 -15.60 18.60
N PRO A 23 0.97 -14.95 18.25
CA PRO A 23 1.02 -13.51 18.02
C PRO A 23 0.19 -13.12 16.79
N SER A 24 -0.46 -11.96 16.92
CA SER A 24 -1.30 -11.30 15.92
C SER A 24 -0.66 -11.32 14.54
N THR A 25 -1.37 -11.90 13.57
CA THR A 25 -1.00 -11.93 12.15
C THR A 25 -1.15 -10.55 11.52
N LEU A 26 -0.11 -9.73 11.64
CA LEU A 26 0.02 -8.49 10.86
C LEU A 26 0.19 -8.84 9.38
N ASN A 27 -0.91 -8.67 8.65
CA ASN A 27 -0.98 -8.04 7.33
C ASN A 27 -0.07 -8.58 6.22
N VAL A 28 -0.30 -9.84 5.81
CA VAL A 28 0.08 -10.32 4.48
C VAL A 28 -1.17 -10.20 3.59
N ARG A 29 -1.11 -9.38 2.52
CA ARG A 29 -2.21 -9.20 1.56
C ARG A 29 -2.72 -10.57 1.08
N PRO A 30 -4.05 -10.85 1.12
CA PRO A 30 -4.57 -12.11 0.63
C PRO A 30 -4.45 -12.17 -0.89
N ARG A 31 -3.51 -13.02 -1.34
CA ARG A 31 -3.33 -13.57 -2.69
C ARG A 31 -3.17 -12.57 -3.83
N THR A 32 -1.92 -12.15 -4.01
CA THR A 32 -1.31 -12.10 -5.35
C THR A 32 -1.39 -13.48 -5.99
N ARG A 33 -2.54 -13.84 -6.60
CA ARG A 33 -2.55 -14.87 -7.64
C ARG A 33 -2.12 -14.20 -8.95
N LEU A 34 -0.88 -13.71 -8.95
CA LEU A 34 -0.12 -13.77 -10.19
C LEU A 34 -0.10 -15.25 -10.57
N PHE A 35 -0.42 -15.59 -11.82
CA PHE A 35 -0.07 -16.90 -12.37
C PHE A 35 1.46 -17.01 -12.34
N LEU A 36 2.00 -17.32 -11.16
CA LEU A 36 3.41 -17.59 -10.88
C LEU A 36 3.70 -19.03 -11.33
N ALA A 37 3.57 -19.29 -12.63
CA ALA A 37 4.35 -20.36 -13.22
C ALA A 37 5.81 -19.88 -13.22
N GLY A 38 6.69 -20.58 -12.50
CA GLY A 38 8.10 -20.18 -12.30
C GLY A 38 8.84 -20.05 -13.63
N GLY A 39 8.98 -18.82 -14.11
CA GLY A 39 9.69 -18.46 -15.34
C GLY A 39 10.38 -17.09 -15.24
N PRO A 40 11.10 -16.67 -16.31
CA PRO A 40 11.91 -15.44 -16.38
C PRO A 40 11.19 -14.17 -15.87
N ASN A 41 9.87 -14.14 -16.01
CA ASN A 41 9.02 -13.02 -15.61
C ASN A 41 9.12 -12.69 -14.10
N ARG A 42 9.36 -13.69 -13.23
CA ARG A 42 9.45 -13.43 -11.78
C ARG A 42 10.77 -12.76 -11.39
N GLN A 43 11.87 -13.14 -12.04
CA GLN A 43 13.18 -12.55 -11.77
C GLN A 43 13.19 -11.07 -12.16
N ASN A 44 12.63 -10.75 -13.33
CA ASN A 44 12.47 -9.39 -13.80
C ASN A 44 11.66 -8.52 -12.83
N ILE A 45 10.57 -9.04 -12.23
CA ILE A 45 9.80 -8.29 -11.23
C ILE A 45 10.66 -7.94 -10.00
N PHE A 46 11.42 -8.89 -9.46
CA PHE A 46 12.27 -8.62 -8.30
C PHE A 46 13.39 -7.62 -8.63
N GLU A 47 14.04 -7.79 -9.78
CA GLU A 47 15.06 -6.84 -10.24
C GLU A 47 14.47 -5.44 -10.46
N GLY A 48 13.26 -5.33 -11.01
CA GLY A 48 12.56 -4.05 -11.17
C GLY A 48 12.31 -3.37 -9.82
N MET A 49 11.85 -4.11 -8.81
CA MET A 49 11.67 -3.57 -7.46
C MET A 49 12.99 -3.11 -6.84
N ASP A 50 14.09 -3.86 -7.05
CA ASP A 50 15.41 -3.51 -6.52
C ASP A 50 16.03 -2.29 -7.21
N LEU A 51 15.80 -2.11 -8.51
CA LEU A 51 16.20 -0.91 -9.25
C LEU A 51 15.41 0.31 -8.77
N PHE A 52 14.10 0.17 -8.56
CA PHE A 52 13.26 1.22 -7.99
C PHE A 52 13.80 1.69 -6.64
N ARG A 53 14.12 0.77 -5.73
CA ARG A 53 14.71 1.07 -4.41
C ARG A 53 16.01 1.85 -4.47
N LYS A 54 16.79 1.68 -5.55
CA LYS A 54 18.05 2.39 -5.79
C LYS A 54 17.84 3.75 -6.45
N GLY A 55 16.61 4.12 -6.77
CA GLY A 55 16.26 5.33 -7.53
C GLY A 55 16.49 5.20 -9.04
N ASP A 56 16.81 4.00 -9.55
CA ASP A 56 16.89 3.74 -10.99
C ASP A 56 15.49 3.43 -11.53
N ILE A 57 14.75 4.50 -11.79
CA ILE A 57 13.34 4.41 -12.20
C ILE A 57 13.20 3.86 -13.62
N GLN A 58 14.04 4.30 -14.56
CA GLN A 58 13.98 3.78 -15.93
C GLN A 58 14.36 2.29 -15.98
N GLY A 59 15.44 1.89 -15.30
CA GLY A 59 15.81 0.48 -15.23
C GLY A 59 14.74 -0.38 -14.56
N SER A 60 14.02 0.18 -13.57
CA SER A 60 12.87 -0.48 -12.96
C SER A 60 11.74 -0.75 -13.96
N ILE A 61 11.37 0.26 -14.76
CA ILE A 61 10.37 0.15 -15.83
C ILE A 61 10.78 -0.91 -16.84
N ASP A 62 12.02 -0.86 -17.33
CA ASP A 62 12.53 -1.80 -18.34
C ASP A 62 12.40 -3.26 -17.87
N LYS A 63 12.69 -3.51 -16.59
CA LYS A 63 12.53 -4.83 -15.97
C LYS A 63 11.07 -5.23 -15.84
N PHE A 64 10.20 -4.32 -15.41
CA PHE A 64 8.77 -4.61 -15.36
C PHE A 64 8.19 -4.89 -16.74
N ASP A 65 8.54 -4.12 -17.76
CA ASP A 65 8.10 -4.35 -19.13
C ASP A 65 8.58 -5.69 -19.69
N ALA A 66 9.84 -6.06 -19.43
CA ALA A 66 10.37 -7.37 -19.79
C ALA A 66 9.70 -8.53 -19.02
N SER A 67 8.90 -8.26 -17.99
CA SER A 67 8.11 -9.28 -17.27
C SER A 67 6.71 -9.48 -17.84
N VAL A 68 6.23 -8.56 -18.68
CA VAL A 68 4.88 -8.57 -19.26
C VAL A 68 4.91 -9.23 -20.64
N PRO A 69 4.21 -10.35 -20.85
CA PRO A 69 4.09 -10.94 -22.19
C PRO A 69 3.45 -9.97 -23.19
N PRO A 70 3.91 -9.94 -24.46
CA PRO A 70 3.30 -9.10 -25.49
C PRO A 70 1.78 -9.31 -25.59
N GLY A 71 1.03 -8.21 -25.63
CA GLY A 71 -0.44 -8.23 -25.72
C GLY A 71 -1.17 -8.59 -24.41
N SER A 72 -0.45 -8.72 -23.29
CA SER A 72 -1.03 -8.97 -21.97
C SER A 72 -1.20 -7.69 -21.16
N SER A 73 -2.28 -7.59 -20.39
CA SER A 73 -2.40 -6.69 -19.24
C SER A 73 -2.00 -7.47 -17.98
N ALA A 74 -0.77 -7.25 -17.49
CA ALA A 74 -0.33 -7.85 -16.25
C ALA A 74 -0.82 -7.02 -15.06
N TYR A 75 -1.33 -7.70 -14.02
CA TYR A 75 -1.54 -7.08 -12.71
C TYR A 75 -0.17 -6.77 -12.07
N LEU A 76 0.32 -5.54 -12.25
CA LEU A 76 1.70 -5.14 -11.90
C LEU A 76 1.77 -3.67 -11.50
N TRP A 77 1.08 -3.34 -10.40
CA TRP A 77 0.98 -1.98 -9.87
C TRP A 77 2.33 -1.31 -9.56
N GLN A 78 3.39 -2.07 -9.25
CA GLN A 78 4.74 -1.52 -9.07
C GLN A 78 5.26 -0.82 -10.34
N ARG A 79 4.87 -1.32 -11.51
CA ARG A 79 5.17 -0.66 -12.80
C ARG A 79 4.47 0.68 -12.89
N GLY A 80 3.22 0.76 -12.48
CA GLY A 80 2.45 2.00 -12.44
C GLY A 80 3.11 3.06 -11.55
N ILE A 81 3.61 2.64 -10.37
CA ILE A 81 4.37 3.52 -9.48
C ILE A 81 5.68 3.97 -10.13
N SER A 82 6.38 3.08 -10.85
CA SER A 82 7.61 3.46 -11.54
C SER A 82 7.34 4.47 -12.66
N TYR A 83 6.27 4.30 -13.44
CA TYR A 83 5.83 5.31 -14.41
C TYR A 83 5.53 6.66 -13.73
N TYR A 84 4.87 6.66 -12.56
CA TYR A 84 4.63 7.90 -11.80
C TYR A 84 5.93 8.63 -11.48
N TYR A 85 6.95 7.93 -10.99
CA TYR A 85 8.25 8.54 -10.67
C TYR A 85 9.11 8.87 -11.88
N ASN A 86 8.74 8.38 -13.07
CA ASN A 86 9.34 8.76 -14.35
C ASN A 86 8.61 9.95 -15.01
N ASP A 87 7.65 10.57 -14.31
CA ASP A 87 6.72 11.58 -14.82
C ASP A 87 5.88 11.11 -16.04
N ASP A 88 5.81 9.80 -16.28
CA ASP A 88 4.96 9.18 -17.30
C ASP A 88 3.58 8.85 -16.73
N PHE A 89 2.87 9.89 -16.31
CA PHE A 89 1.58 9.77 -15.63
C PHE A 89 0.50 9.12 -16.51
N ALA A 90 0.60 9.24 -17.83
CA ALA A 90 -0.34 8.63 -18.76
C ALA A 90 -0.23 7.09 -18.72
N ASN A 91 0.99 6.54 -18.81
CA ASN A 91 1.19 5.10 -18.70
C ASN A 91 0.95 4.60 -17.27
N GLY A 92 1.29 5.40 -16.25
CA GLY A 92 0.94 5.11 -14.86
C GLY A 92 -0.58 4.96 -14.66
N SER A 93 -1.35 5.97 -15.07
CA SER A 93 -2.83 5.95 -15.01
C SER A 93 -3.40 4.75 -15.76
N LYS A 94 -2.89 4.46 -16.98
CA LYS A 94 -3.30 3.29 -17.74
C LYS A 94 -3.06 1.98 -16.98
N GLN A 95 -1.87 1.79 -16.40
CA GLN A 95 -1.55 0.60 -15.61
C GLN A 95 -2.53 0.41 -14.45
N PHE A 96 -2.75 1.44 -13.63
CA PHE A 96 -3.64 1.35 -12.47
C PHE A 96 -5.10 1.08 -12.88
N ARG A 97 -5.55 1.62 -14.01
CA ARG A 97 -6.88 1.32 -14.57
C ARG A 97 -7.01 -0.13 -15.01
N ASP A 98 -6.00 -0.66 -15.70
CA ASP A 98 -5.95 -2.08 -16.09
C ASP A 98 -5.92 -3.00 -14.84
N ASP A 99 -5.29 -2.56 -13.76
CA ASP A 99 -5.21 -3.28 -12.49
C ASP A 99 -6.56 -3.30 -11.73
N VAL A 100 -7.29 -2.18 -11.70
CA VAL A 100 -8.64 -2.10 -11.11
C VAL A 100 -9.65 -3.00 -11.83
N LEU A 101 -9.52 -3.20 -13.16
CA LEU A 101 -10.38 -4.15 -13.87
C LEU A 101 -10.23 -5.58 -13.34
N GLN A 102 -9.04 -5.93 -12.84
CA GLN A 102 -8.74 -7.25 -12.26
C GLN A 102 -9.03 -7.31 -10.76
N SER A 103 -8.84 -6.19 -10.03
CA SER A 103 -9.09 -6.06 -8.60
C SER A 103 -9.94 -4.81 -8.29
N PRO A 104 -11.28 -4.85 -8.51
CA PRO A 104 -12.14 -3.65 -8.44
C PRO A 104 -12.31 -3.05 -7.04
N LEU A 105 -11.78 -3.70 -6.00
CA LEU A 105 -11.86 -3.25 -4.61
C LEU A 105 -10.53 -2.67 -4.11
N ASP A 106 -9.50 -2.62 -4.95
CA ASP A 106 -8.22 -2.05 -4.55
C ASP A 106 -8.25 -0.52 -4.66
N VAL A 107 -8.47 0.11 -3.50
CA VAL A 107 -8.48 1.57 -3.41
C VAL A 107 -7.13 2.18 -3.71
N GLU A 108 -6.01 1.49 -3.45
CA GLU A 108 -4.70 2.09 -3.69
C GLU A 108 -4.48 2.32 -5.19
N GLU A 109 -4.88 1.39 -6.05
CA GLU A 109 -4.83 1.56 -7.51
C GLU A 109 -5.67 2.79 -7.95
N ILE A 110 -6.86 2.96 -7.37
CA ILE A 110 -7.73 4.10 -7.67
C ILE A 110 -7.09 5.43 -7.23
N VAL A 111 -6.45 5.44 -6.06
CA VAL A 111 -5.77 6.62 -5.51
C VAL A 111 -4.55 6.97 -6.34
N TRP A 112 -3.76 5.98 -6.76
CA TRP A 112 -2.60 6.21 -7.63
C TRP A 112 -3.00 6.67 -9.04
N ASP A 113 -4.09 6.15 -9.62
CA ASP A 113 -4.67 6.72 -10.85
C ASP A 113 -5.06 8.18 -10.66
N ALA A 114 -5.75 8.51 -9.56
CA ALA A 114 -6.13 9.90 -9.26
C ALA A 114 -4.89 10.82 -9.11
N ALA A 115 -3.81 10.32 -8.50
CA ALA A 115 -2.55 11.05 -8.40
C ALA A 115 -1.92 11.30 -9.78
N CYS A 116 -1.91 10.31 -10.68
CA CYS A 116 -1.46 10.49 -12.07
C CYS A 116 -2.31 11.55 -12.80
N LEU A 117 -3.64 11.49 -12.68
CA LEU A 117 -4.54 12.47 -13.30
C LEU A 117 -4.27 13.89 -12.80
N LEU A 118 -4.08 14.08 -11.50
CA LEU A 118 -3.74 15.38 -10.92
C LEU A 118 -2.36 15.87 -11.38
N ARG A 119 -1.39 14.99 -11.58
CA ARG A 119 -0.09 15.39 -12.13
C ARG A 119 -0.16 15.80 -13.61
N MET A 120 -1.12 15.28 -14.37
CA MET A 120 -1.37 15.70 -15.75
C MET A 120 -2.20 17.00 -15.83
N ASP A 121 -3.07 17.24 -14.86
CA ASP A 121 -3.94 18.42 -14.80
C ASP A 121 -4.17 18.88 -13.33
N PRO A 122 -3.19 19.57 -12.73
CA PRO A 122 -3.18 19.87 -11.28
C PRO A 122 -4.26 20.89 -10.87
N GLU A 123 -4.75 21.69 -11.81
CA GLU A 123 -5.79 22.69 -11.58
C GLU A 123 -7.18 22.06 -11.47
N THR A 124 -7.35 20.82 -11.95
CA THR A 124 -8.64 20.11 -11.93
C THR A 124 -8.74 19.19 -10.71
N PHE A 125 -9.08 19.77 -9.56
CA PHE A 125 -9.41 19.00 -8.35
C PHE A 125 -10.91 19.08 -7.98
N PRO A 126 -11.60 17.94 -7.73
CA PRO A 126 -11.12 16.57 -7.93
C PRO A 126 -10.90 16.23 -9.41
N PRO A 127 -10.01 15.28 -9.73
CA PRO A 127 -9.71 14.93 -11.12
C PRO A 127 -10.95 14.37 -11.84
N LYS A 128 -11.13 14.78 -13.10
CA LYS A 128 -12.19 14.27 -13.97
C LYS A 128 -11.97 12.78 -14.26
N ASN A 129 -13.05 12.03 -14.44
CA ASN A 129 -13.02 10.60 -14.82
C ASN A 129 -12.25 9.70 -13.85
N VAL A 130 -12.12 10.09 -12.58
CA VAL A 130 -11.54 9.22 -11.54
C VAL A 130 -12.37 7.96 -11.36
N MET A 131 -11.69 6.81 -11.23
CA MET A 131 -12.36 5.54 -10.95
C MET A 131 -13.11 5.57 -9.61
N SER A 132 -14.09 4.69 -9.46
CA SER A 132 -14.86 4.55 -8.23
C SER A 132 -15.00 3.08 -7.85
N LEU A 133 -15.04 2.82 -6.54
CA LEU A 133 -15.44 1.51 -6.05
C LEU A 133 -16.83 1.11 -6.58
N PRO A 134 -17.12 -0.19 -6.76
CA PRO A 134 -18.46 -0.66 -7.05
C PRO A 134 -19.47 -0.16 -6.03
N LYS A 135 -20.71 0.13 -6.48
CA LYS A 135 -21.77 0.70 -5.64
C LYS A 135 -21.96 -0.10 -4.34
N GLY A 136 -21.95 0.60 -3.20
CA GLY A 136 -22.14 0.01 -1.88
C GLY A 136 -20.93 -0.74 -1.32
N LYS A 137 -19.76 -0.63 -1.94
CA LYS A 137 -18.50 -1.18 -1.43
C LYS A 137 -17.64 -0.09 -0.79
N SER A 138 -16.80 -0.49 0.15
CA SER A 138 -15.80 0.33 0.84
C SER A 138 -14.52 -0.47 1.03
N ASP A 139 -13.38 0.21 1.24
CA ASP A 139 -12.16 -0.48 1.67
C ASP A 139 -12.36 -0.99 3.10
N ARG A 140 -11.81 -2.18 3.39
CA ARG A 140 -11.82 -2.77 4.73
C ARG A 140 -10.86 -2.07 5.70
N ARG A 141 -9.86 -1.36 5.18
CA ARG A 141 -8.89 -0.55 5.92
C ARG A 141 -9.52 0.82 6.19
N PRO A 142 -9.79 1.19 7.45
CA PRO A 142 -10.45 2.47 7.75
C PRO A 142 -9.69 3.67 7.18
N ILE A 143 -8.36 3.68 7.29
CA ILE A 143 -7.53 4.79 6.79
C ILE A 143 -7.66 4.97 5.26
N MET A 144 -7.70 3.87 4.50
CA MET A 144 -7.82 3.93 3.04
C MET A 144 -9.18 4.44 2.57
N SER A 145 -10.24 4.24 3.36
CA SER A 145 -11.54 4.83 3.06
C SER A 145 -11.51 6.37 3.14
N ILE A 146 -10.65 6.94 4.00
CA ILE A 146 -10.48 8.39 4.12
C ILE A 146 -9.57 8.91 3.00
N VAL A 147 -8.48 8.20 2.70
CA VAL A 147 -7.61 8.49 1.54
C VAL A 147 -8.42 8.53 0.25
N TYR A 148 -9.26 7.51 0.01
CA TYR A 148 -10.16 7.45 -1.14
C TYR A 148 -11.05 8.70 -1.25
N LYS A 149 -11.66 9.10 -0.13
CA LYS A 149 -12.52 10.29 -0.07
C LYS A 149 -11.73 11.57 -0.32
N LEU A 150 -10.52 11.69 0.23
CA LEU A 150 -9.65 12.86 0.04
C LEU A 150 -9.36 13.09 -1.45
N PHE A 151 -8.90 12.06 -2.17
CA PHE A 151 -8.60 12.16 -3.61
C PHE A 151 -9.84 12.42 -4.49
N ARG A 152 -11.05 12.32 -3.92
CA ARG A 152 -12.33 12.61 -4.58
C ARG A 152 -12.97 13.93 -4.13
N GLY A 153 -12.32 14.68 -3.23
CA GLY A 153 -12.89 15.91 -2.67
C GLY A 153 -14.03 15.67 -1.67
N GLU A 154 -14.17 14.45 -1.16
CA GLU A 154 -15.20 14.02 -0.21
C GLU A 154 -14.70 13.99 1.25
N ALA A 155 -13.41 14.27 1.47
CA ALA A 155 -12.78 14.47 2.78
C ALA A 155 -11.68 15.53 2.67
N THR A 156 -11.26 16.06 3.81
CA THR A 156 -10.21 17.08 3.91
C THR A 156 -8.87 16.47 4.33
N GLU A 157 -7.78 17.20 4.11
CA GLU A 157 -6.46 16.82 4.63
C GLU A 157 -6.47 16.68 6.16
N HIS A 158 -7.23 17.53 6.85
CA HIS A 158 -7.40 17.45 8.30
C HIS A 158 -8.06 16.14 8.73
N ASP A 159 -9.09 15.68 8.01
CA ASP A 159 -9.76 14.41 8.33
C ASP A 159 -8.80 13.22 8.24
N LEU A 160 -7.92 13.22 7.22
CA LEU A 160 -6.90 12.19 7.07
C LEU A 160 -5.80 12.29 8.13
N ALA A 161 -5.33 13.51 8.43
CA ALA A 161 -4.33 13.74 9.46
C ALA A 161 -4.82 13.33 10.86
N ASP A 162 -6.05 13.70 11.23
CA ASP A 162 -6.66 13.36 12.51
C ASP A 162 -6.87 11.84 12.64
N ALA A 163 -7.34 11.18 11.59
CA ALA A 163 -7.51 9.73 11.57
C ALA A 163 -6.17 8.98 11.67
N GLY A 164 -5.13 9.47 11.00
CA GLY A 164 -3.77 8.94 11.13
C GLY A 164 -3.22 9.08 12.54
N HIS A 165 -3.34 10.27 13.14
CA HIS A 165 -2.86 10.56 14.49
C HIS A 165 -3.55 9.73 15.58
N LYS A 166 -4.86 9.50 15.45
CA LYS A 166 -5.64 8.65 16.36
C LYS A 166 -5.49 7.15 16.10
N GLY A 167 -4.88 6.78 14.98
CA GLY A 167 -4.69 5.41 14.54
C GLY A 167 -3.50 4.72 15.18
N GLY A 168 -3.17 3.53 14.65
CA GLY A 168 -1.93 2.84 15.00
C GLY A 168 -0.75 3.30 14.14
N PRO A 169 0.46 2.73 14.35
CA PRO A 169 1.64 3.10 13.57
C PRO A 169 1.47 2.96 12.06
N SER A 170 0.67 1.98 11.61
CA SER A 170 0.39 1.78 10.18
C SER A 170 -0.51 2.90 9.64
N GLU A 171 -1.58 3.25 10.35
CA GLU A 171 -2.50 4.32 9.97
C GLU A 171 -1.79 5.68 9.92
N GLU A 172 -0.92 5.96 10.90
CA GLU A 172 -0.08 7.15 10.90
C GLU A 172 0.79 7.21 9.63
N PHE A 173 1.54 6.14 9.33
CA PHE A 173 2.39 6.06 8.14
C PHE A 173 1.61 6.28 6.84
N TYR A 174 0.52 5.53 6.62
CA TYR A 174 -0.26 5.62 5.39
C TYR A 174 -0.98 6.98 5.27
N SER A 175 -1.41 7.59 6.37
CA SER A 175 -1.96 8.95 6.35
C SER A 175 -0.94 9.97 5.84
N LEU A 176 0.29 9.94 6.38
CA LEU A 176 1.36 10.87 6.00
C LEU A 176 1.83 10.63 4.56
N LEU A 177 1.98 9.37 4.14
CA LEU A 177 2.30 9.02 2.76
C LEU A 177 1.28 9.63 1.80
N TYR A 178 -0.02 9.39 2.02
CA TYR A 178 -1.04 9.84 1.08
C TYR A 178 -1.34 11.33 1.17
N LEU A 179 -1.16 11.99 2.32
CA LEU A 179 -1.14 13.45 2.42
C LEU A 179 0.01 14.06 1.61
N GLY A 180 1.21 13.46 1.71
CA GLY A 180 2.37 13.87 0.94
C GLY A 180 2.13 13.78 -0.57
N LEU A 181 1.63 12.63 -1.03
CA LEU A 181 1.32 12.38 -2.43
C LEU A 181 0.24 13.34 -2.95
N PHE A 182 -0.82 13.56 -2.15
CA PHE A 182 -1.90 14.47 -2.47
C PHE A 182 -1.42 15.92 -2.62
N CYS A 183 -0.62 16.40 -1.67
CA CYS A 183 -0.06 17.75 -1.73
C CYS A 183 0.88 17.92 -2.93
N GLU A 184 1.75 16.95 -3.21
CA GLU A 184 2.68 17.02 -4.35
C GLU A 184 1.90 17.07 -5.67
N ALA A 185 0.88 16.22 -5.82
CA ALA A 185 0.04 16.16 -7.02
C ALA A 185 -0.70 17.48 -7.31
N ARG A 186 -0.83 18.36 -6.31
CA ARG A 186 -1.45 19.68 -6.40
C ARG A 186 -0.45 20.84 -6.37
N GLY A 187 0.85 20.56 -6.45
CA GLY A 187 1.90 21.58 -6.43
C GLY A 187 2.18 22.19 -5.04
N GLU A 188 1.61 21.65 -3.97
CA GLU A 188 1.81 22.12 -2.59
C GLU A 188 3.10 21.53 -1.99
N LEU A 189 4.25 21.79 -2.64
CA LEU A 189 5.51 21.07 -2.41
C LEU A 189 6.02 21.13 -0.97
N SER A 190 5.91 22.27 -0.27
CA SER A 190 6.37 22.38 1.12
C SER A 190 5.57 21.49 2.08
N LYS A 191 4.25 21.36 1.85
CA LYS A 191 3.42 20.43 2.63
C LYS A 191 3.76 18.98 2.28
N ALA A 192 3.92 18.70 0.99
CA ALA A 192 4.31 17.38 0.51
C ALA A 192 5.62 16.90 1.14
N GLU A 193 6.65 17.75 1.14
CA GLU A 193 7.93 17.48 1.76
C GLU A 193 7.78 17.17 3.26
N SER A 194 7.06 18.02 3.98
CA SER A 194 6.84 17.83 5.42
C SER A 194 6.19 16.48 5.73
N TYR A 195 5.15 16.11 4.97
CA TYR A 195 4.44 14.85 5.15
C TYR A 195 5.29 13.63 4.77
N MET A 196 5.97 13.66 3.62
CA MET A 196 6.80 12.54 3.15
C MET A 196 8.00 12.29 4.08
N ARG A 197 8.68 13.35 4.54
CA ARG A 197 9.77 13.22 5.52
C ARG A 197 9.28 12.70 6.86
N SER A 198 8.07 13.07 7.28
CA SER A 198 7.45 12.54 8.49
C SER A 198 7.09 11.06 8.33
N ALA A 199 6.48 10.68 7.19
CA ALA A 199 6.15 9.28 6.87
C ALA A 199 7.39 8.39 6.96
N ALA A 200 8.52 8.84 6.39
CA ALA A 200 9.80 8.12 6.38
C ALA A 200 10.35 7.85 7.80
N LYS A 201 9.98 8.68 8.78
CA LYS A 201 10.47 8.65 10.17
C LYS A 201 9.46 8.02 11.15
N THR A 202 8.33 7.52 10.66
CA THR A 202 7.35 6.85 11.54
C THR A 202 7.92 5.54 12.08
N LYS A 203 7.46 5.15 13.27
CA LYS A 203 7.81 3.83 13.86
C LYS A 203 7.46 2.67 12.93
N TYR A 204 6.40 2.81 12.14
CA TYR A 204 6.06 1.81 11.12
C TYR A 204 7.15 1.70 10.07
N ALA A 205 7.57 2.81 9.46
CA ALA A 205 8.62 2.81 8.43
C ALA A 205 9.97 2.28 8.94
N GLU A 206 10.33 2.57 10.19
CA GLU A 206 11.63 2.17 10.76
C GLU A 206 11.68 0.71 11.22
N VAL A 207 10.57 0.18 11.76
CA VAL A 207 10.57 -1.10 12.46
C VAL A 207 9.68 -2.13 11.75
N VAL A 208 8.38 -1.87 11.72
CA VAL A 208 7.36 -2.88 11.38
C VAL A 208 7.26 -3.08 9.87
N GLY A 209 7.25 -1.99 9.12
CA GLY A 209 7.10 -1.91 7.67
C GLY A 209 8.43 -1.87 6.92
N SER A 210 9.55 -2.26 7.53
CA SER A 210 10.88 -2.23 6.90
C SER A 210 10.99 -3.06 5.60
N ARG A 211 10.04 -3.97 5.35
CA ARG A 211 9.88 -4.75 4.11
C ARG A 211 8.65 -4.38 3.29
N ASP A 212 7.88 -3.38 3.73
CA ASP A 212 6.75 -2.85 2.98
C ASP A 212 7.27 -2.01 1.82
N TYR A 213 6.83 -2.33 0.61
CA TYR A 213 7.23 -1.60 -0.58
C TYR A 213 6.78 -0.14 -0.53
N MET A 214 5.69 0.20 0.16
CA MET A 214 5.27 1.60 0.31
C MET A 214 6.23 2.41 1.18
N VAL A 215 6.95 1.76 2.11
CA VAL A 215 8.04 2.40 2.86
C VAL A 215 9.23 2.68 1.93
N ASP A 216 9.53 1.76 1.01
CA ASP A 216 10.54 1.99 -0.03
C ASP A 216 10.13 3.17 -0.93
N VAL A 217 8.85 3.24 -1.33
CA VAL A 217 8.29 4.34 -2.12
C VAL A 217 8.50 5.69 -1.44
N VAL A 218 8.18 5.82 -0.16
CA VAL A 218 8.40 7.09 0.59
C VAL A 218 9.88 7.47 0.61
N LYS A 219 10.78 6.51 0.82
CA LYS A 219 12.23 6.78 0.84
C LYS A 219 12.74 7.22 -0.54
N VAL A 220 12.33 6.52 -1.59
CA VAL A 220 12.67 6.87 -2.98
C VAL A 220 12.09 8.22 -3.36
N HIS A 221 10.86 8.53 -2.94
CA HIS A 221 10.24 9.83 -3.13
C HIS A 221 11.10 10.96 -2.56
N CYS A 222 11.44 10.88 -1.28
CA CYS A 222 12.28 11.89 -0.64
C CYS A 222 13.65 12.01 -1.34
N SER A 223 14.26 10.89 -1.73
CA SER A 223 15.55 10.87 -2.44
C SER A 223 15.47 11.60 -3.79
N LEU A 224 14.49 11.23 -4.64
CA LEU A 224 14.32 11.80 -5.99
C LEU A 224 13.93 13.28 -5.97
N ARG A 225 13.30 13.75 -4.89
CA ARG A 225 12.94 15.17 -4.71
C ARG A 225 13.96 15.98 -3.92
N HIS A 226 15.06 15.35 -3.49
CA HIS A 226 16.09 15.96 -2.64
C HIS A 226 15.57 16.49 -1.30
N TRP A 227 14.58 15.79 -0.73
CA TRP A 227 13.93 16.11 0.55
C TRP A 227 14.57 15.35 1.72
N THR A 228 15.88 15.50 1.88
CA THR A 228 16.66 14.83 2.95
C THR A 228 16.46 15.49 4.30
#